data_AF-A0A1I0K099-F1
#
_entry.id   AF-A0A1I0K099-F1
#
_cell.length_a   1.000
_cell.length_b   1.000
_cell.length_c   1.000
_cell.angle_alpha   90.00
_cell.angle_beta   90.00
_cell.angle_gamma   90.00
#
_symmetry.space_group_name_H-M   'P 1'
#
loop_
_entity.id
_entity.type
_entity.pdbx_description
1 polymer ?
#
loop_
_entity_poly.entity_id
_entity_poly.type
_entity_poly.pdbx_seq_one_letter_code
_entity_poly.pdbx_strand_id
1 'polypeptide(L)' 'MSELGLVMDIRELGVTEEMLDGIAAGTIAMDGGYRAPDHGEIVEILRASMA' A
#
# COMPACT_ATOMS: atom_id res chain seq x y z
N MET A 1 -16.32 -2.01 -4.03
CA MET A 1 -15.54 -0.79 -4.35
C MET A 1 -15.58 -0.50 -5.84
N SER A 2 -15.30 -1.49 -6.72
CA SER A 2 -15.49 -1.34 -8.18
C SER A 2 -16.92 -0.91 -8.57
N GLU A 3 -17.97 -1.49 -7.96
CA GLU A 3 -19.37 -1.06 -8.17
C GLU A 3 -19.65 0.39 -7.73
N LEU A 4 -18.79 0.97 -6.89
CA LEU A 4 -18.87 2.37 -6.44
C LEU A 4 -17.99 3.30 -7.29
N GLY A 5 -17.35 2.79 -8.35
CA GLY A 5 -16.47 3.56 -9.23
C GLY A 5 -15.13 3.97 -8.59
N LEU A 6 -14.70 3.27 -7.53
CA LEU A 6 -13.41 3.52 -6.89
C LEU A 6 -12.28 2.78 -7.63
N VAL A 7 -11.11 3.42 -7.70
CA VAL A 7 -9.88 2.81 -8.20
C VAL A 7 -9.49 1.64 -7.28
N MET A 8 -9.21 0.49 -7.89
CA MET A 8 -8.84 -0.74 -7.17
C MET A 8 -7.36 -1.08 -7.26
N ASP A 9 -6.67 -0.47 -8.22
CA ASP A 9 -5.27 -0.71 -8.52
C ASP A 9 -4.47 0.59 -8.34
N ILE A 10 -3.49 0.60 -7.46
CA ILE A 10 -2.69 1.80 -7.18
C ILE A 10 -1.85 2.25 -8.38
N ARG A 11 -1.64 1.39 -9.39
CA ARG A 11 -1.00 1.77 -10.66
C ARG A 11 -1.83 2.81 -11.42
N GLU A 12 -3.16 2.74 -11.32
CA GLU A 12 -4.06 3.74 -11.91
C GLU A 12 -3.96 5.11 -11.21
N LEU A 13 -3.45 5.14 -9.98
CA LEU A 13 -3.11 6.38 -9.26
C LEU A 13 -1.70 6.90 -9.59
N GLY A 14 -0.97 6.22 -10.49
CA GLY A 14 0.37 6.60 -10.93
C GLY A 14 1.51 6.02 -10.09
N VAL A 15 1.24 5.05 -9.20
CA VAL A 15 2.30 4.37 -8.44
C VAL A 15 3.09 3.43 -9.34
N THR A 16 4.41 3.46 -9.19
CA THR A 16 5.36 2.55 -9.87
C THR A 16 6.04 1.64 -8.84
N GLU A 17 6.61 0.53 -9.31
CA GLU A 17 7.31 -0.45 -8.46
C GLU A 17 8.47 0.18 -7.68
N GLU A 18 9.16 1.13 -8.29
CA GLU A 18 10.30 1.85 -7.71
C GLU A 18 9.87 2.79 -6.56
N MET A 19 8.59 3.17 -6.50
CA MET A 19 8.06 4.05 -5.46
C MET A 19 7.68 3.30 -4.16
N LEU A 20 7.53 1.97 -4.20
CA LEU A 20 6.96 1.20 -3.09
C LEU A 20 7.77 1.36 -1.80
N ASP A 21 9.11 1.28 -1.88
CA ASP A 21 9.99 1.42 -0.73
C ASP A 21 9.91 2.83 -0.11
N GLY A 22 9.83 3.86 -0.96
CA GLY A 22 9.67 5.25 -0.51
C GLY A 22 8.32 5.50 0.16
N ILE A 23 7.24 4.91 -0.36
CA ILE A 23 5.90 4.99 0.26
C ILE A 23 5.90 4.25 1.60
N ALA A 24 6.49 3.06 1.67
CA ALA A 24 6.61 2.31 2.92
C ALA A 24 7.43 3.08 3.97
N ALA A 25 8.54 3.71 3.57
CA ALA A 25 9.36 4.54 4.46
C ALA A 25 8.62 5.78 4.98
N GLY A 26 7.71 6.35 4.17
CA GLY A 26 6.84 7.47 4.56
C GLY A 26 5.59 7.05 5.35
N THR A 27 5.32 5.75 5.48
CA THR A 27 4.14 5.23 6.15
C THR A 27 4.35 5.20 7.66
N ILE A 28 3.40 5.74 8.41
CA ILE A 28 3.38 5.63 9.87
C ILE A 28 2.65 4.34 10.23
N ALA A 29 3.40 3.33 10.68
CA ALA A 29 2.80 2.09 11.18
C ALA A 29 1.96 2.37 12.43
N MET A 30 0.67 2.01 12.37
CA MET A 30 -0.23 2.13 13.51
C MET A 30 -0.19 0.86 14.37
N ASP A 31 0.04 1.00 15.66
CA ASP A 31 0.17 -0.10 16.64
C ASP A 31 -1.10 -0.37 17.45
N GLY A 32 -2.16 0.41 17.22
CA GLY A 32 -3.45 0.23 17.90
C GLY A 32 -4.25 -1.01 17.46
N GLY A 33 -3.79 -1.74 16.46
CA GLY A 33 -4.40 -2.96 15.94
C GLY A 33 -3.90 -4.24 16.61
N TYR A 34 -4.14 -5.39 15.97
CA TYR A 34 -3.66 -6.69 16.47
C TYR A 34 -2.12 -6.80 16.47
N ARG A 35 -1.47 -6.12 15.52
CA ARG A 35 0.00 -6.05 15.35
C ARG A 35 0.32 -4.91 14.37
N ALA A 36 1.34 -4.10 14.67
CA ALA A 36 1.89 -3.14 13.71
C ALA A 36 2.65 -3.89 12.60
N PRO A 37 2.40 -3.62 11.31
CA PRO A 37 3.18 -4.20 10.23
C PRO A 37 4.61 -3.64 10.24
N ASP A 38 5.59 -4.46 9.90
CA ASP A 38 6.95 -3.98 9.63
C ASP A 38 7.08 -3.36 8.23
N HIS A 39 8.23 -2.73 7.95
CA HIS A 39 8.48 -2.06 6.66
C HIS A 39 8.32 -3.01 5.46
N GLY A 40 8.83 -4.24 5.56
CA GLY A 40 8.74 -5.23 4.48
C GLY A 40 7.29 -5.66 4.25
N GLU A 41 6.52 -5.83 5.32
CA GLU A 41 5.10 -6.12 5.23
C GLU A 41 4.30 -4.99 4.58
N ILE A 42 4.65 -3.73 4.87
CA ILE A 42 4.04 -2.57 4.20
C ILE A 42 4.36 -2.59 2.70
N VAL A 43 5.61 -2.85 2.31
CA VAL A 43 5.99 -2.98 0.88
C VAL A 43 5.18 -4.07 0.18
N GLU A 44 5.02 -5.23 0.81
CA GLU A 44 4.25 -6.35 0.22
C GLU A 44 2.75 -6.05 0.13
N ILE A 45 2.17 -5.33 1.09
CA ILE A 45 0.78 -4.85 1.02
C ILE A 45 0.61 -3.90 -0.16
N LEU A 46 1.52 -2.95 -0.35
CA LEU A 46 1.48 -2.01 -1.47
C LEU A 46 1.64 -2.75 -2.80
N ARG A 47 2.58 -3.70 -2.90
CA ARG A 47 2.76 -4.57 -4.07
C ARG A 47 1.49 -5.37 -4.39
N ALA A 48 0.84 -5.94 -3.38
CA ALA A 48 -0.43 -6.66 -3.54
C ALA A 48 -1.60 -5.76 -3.99
N SER A 49 -1.48 -4.45 -3.79
CA SER A 49 -2.45 -3.45 -4.21
C SER A 49 -2.24 -2.95 -5.66
N MET A 50 -1.20 -3.44 -6.35
CA MET A 50 -0.93 -3.18 -7.77
C MET A 50 -1.63 -4.21 -8.69
N ALA A 51 -2.90 -4.53 -8.42
CA ALA A 51 -3.63 -5.63 -9.06
C ALA A 51 -4.99 -5.19 -9.60
#